data_AF-A0A497IHR0-F1
#
_entry.id   AF-A0A497IHR0-F1
#
_cell.length_a   1.000
_cell.length_b   1.000
_cell.length_c   1.000
_cell.angle_alpha   90.00
_cell.angle_beta   90.00
_cell.angle_gamma   90.00
#
_symmetry.space_group_name_H-M   'P 1'
#
loop_
_entity.id
_entity.type
_entity.pdbx_description
1 polymer ?
#
loop_
_entity_poly.entity_id
_entity_poly.type
_entity_poly.pdbx_seq_one_letter_code
_entity_poly.pdbx_strand_id
1 'polypeptide(L)'
;MKIDETDILILTVMARGGAMTTSEIAKHVFEIKDRRDLSRRDSIVRARLKRLCRYGVVMESQTKPRLYSVNPTRVVTGNGEVHIETKNGKAFKVELGAVVMIHVKNGGTYIIPTEKIDK
;
A
#
# COMPACT_ATOMS: atom_id res chain seq x y z
N MET A 1 12.99 1.24 -8.58
CA MET A 1 11.75 0.48 -8.33
C MET A 1 10.60 1.28 -8.91
N LYS A 2 9.71 0.67 -9.70
CA LYS A 2 8.47 1.33 -10.15
C LYS A 2 7.30 0.72 -9.38
N ILE A 3 6.86 1.42 -8.33
CA ILE A 3 5.55 1.19 -7.71
C ILE A 3 4.53 1.82 -8.65
N ASP A 4 3.54 1.05 -9.06
CA ASP A 4 2.40 1.57 -9.82
C ASP A 4 1.14 1.63 -8.96
N GLU A 5 0.08 2.18 -9.54
CA GLU A 5 -1.20 2.40 -8.87
C GLU A 5 -1.79 1.12 -8.26
N THR A 6 -1.62 -0.03 -8.93
CA THR A 6 -2.11 -1.32 -8.39
C THR A 6 -1.34 -1.72 -7.13
N ASP A 7 -0.02 -1.51 -7.10
CA ASP A 7 0.77 -1.76 -5.89
C ASP A 7 0.32 -0.87 -4.73
N ILE A 8 0.02 0.40 -5.01
CA ILE A 8 -0.46 1.37 -4.02
C ILE A 8 -1.79 0.92 -3.42
N LEU A 9 -2.74 0.53 -4.28
CA LEU A 9 -4.05 0.02 -3.84
C LEU A 9 -3.91 -1.22 -2.97
N ILE A 10 -3.05 -2.18 -3.38
CA ILE A 10 -2.77 -3.38 -2.59
C ILE A 10 -2.24 -3.01 -1.20
N LEU A 11 -1.23 -2.13 -1.13
CA LEU A 11 -0.64 -1.72 0.14
C LEU A 11 -1.63 -0.95 1.02
N THR A 12 -2.49 -0.13 0.43
CA THR A 12 -3.54 0.62 1.14
C THR A 12 -4.57 -0.33 1.74
N VAL A 13 -5.05 -1.30 0.97
CA VAL A 13 -6.00 -2.33 1.44
C VAL A 13 -5.39 -3.13 2.58
N MET A 14 -4.14 -3.60 2.44
CA MET A 14 -3.47 -4.39 3.46
C MET A 14 -3.16 -3.59 4.73
N ALA A 15 -2.81 -2.31 4.61
CA ALA A 15 -2.57 -1.47 5.76
C ALA A 15 -3.85 -1.24 6.61
N ARG A 16 -5.03 -1.30 5.97
CA ARG A 16 -6.35 -1.21 6.64
C ARG A 16 -6.81 -2.56 7.19
N GLY A 17 -6.76 -3.60 6.36
CA GLY A 17 -7.31 -4.93 6.66
C GLY A 17 -6.37 -5.86 7.43
N GLY A 18 -5.11 -5.47 7.64
CA GLY A 18 -4.13 -6.30 8.32
C GLY A 18 -3.61 -7.44 7.44
N ALA A 19 -3.41 -8.62 8.04
CA ALA A 19 -2.91 -9.79 7.34
C ALA A 19 -4.03 -10.43 6.49
N MET A 20 -3.82 -10.55 5.19
CA MET A 20 -4.85 -10.97 4.22
C MET A 20 -4.31 -11.99 3.22
N THR A 21 -5.19 -12.85 2.71
CA THR A 21 -4.89 -13.73 1.57
C THR A 21 -4.89 -12.95 0.25
N THR A 22 -4.27 -13.50 -0.79
CA THR A 22 -4.30 -12.90 -2.14
C THR A 22 -5.72 -12.70 -2.66
N SER A 23 -6.62 -13.62 -2.32
CA SER A 23 -8.01 -13.59 -2.78
C SER A 23 -8.84 -12.50 -2.10
N GLU A 24 -8.58 -12.22 -0.82
CA GLU A 24 -9.23 -11.12 -0.10
C GLU A 24 -8.74 -9.79 -0.64
N ILE A 25 -7.42 -9.65 -0.83
CA ILE A 25 -6.83 -8.45 -1.44
C ILE A 25 -7.44 -8.21 -2.84
N ALA A 26 -7.54 -9.25 -3.68
CA ALA A 26 -8.10 -9.12 -5.02
C ALA A 26 -9.57 -8.65 -5.02
N LYS A 27 -10.40 -9.13 -4.08
CA LYS A 27 -11.80 -8.70 -3.96
C LYS A 27 -11.90 -7.21 -3.63
N HIS A 28 -11.04 -6.71 -2.76
CA HIS A 28 -11.03 -5.29 -2.38
C HIS A 28 -10.45 -4.40 -3.48
N VAL A 29 -9.31 -4.79 -4.07
CA VAL A 29 -8.60 -3.95 -5.06
C VAL A 29 -9.37 -3.82 -6.38
N PHE A 30 -10.10 -4.85 -6.79
CA PHE A 30 -10.80 -4.85 -8.09
C PHE A 30 -12.33 -4.85 -7.95
N GLU A 31 -12.86 -4.62 -6.75
CA GLU A 31 -14.30 -4.57 -6.46
C GLU A 31 -15.09 -5.76 -7.04
N ILE A 32 -14.51 -6.95 -6.95
CA ILE A 32 -14.98 -8.13 -7.69
C ILE A 32 -16.29 -8.66 -7.09
N LYS A 33 -17.35 -8.64 -7.90
CA LYS A 33 -18.65 -9.23 -7.53
C LYS A 33 -18.87 -10.65 -8.13
N ASP A 34 -18.17 -11.00 -9.22
CA ASP A 34 -18.27 -12.31 -9.89
C ASP A 34 -17.06 -13.22 -9.57
N ARG A 35 -17.34 -14.49 -9.21
CA ARG A 35 -16.32 -15.51 -8.92
C ARG A 35 -15.41 -15.84 -10.11
N ARG A 36 -15.86 -15.72 -11.36
CA ARG A 36 -15.03 -16.05 -12.53
C ARG A 36 -13.91 -15.04 -12.77
N ASP A 37 -14.13 -13.75 -12.46
CA ASP A 37 -13.07 -12.73 -12.57
C ASP A 37 -12.04 -12.85 -11.42
N LEU A 38 -12.45 -13.39 -10.27
CA LEU A 38 -11.58 -13.53 -9.09
C LEU A 38 -10.28 -14.29 -9.36
N SER A 39 -10.31 -15.39 -10.12
CA SER A 39 -9.11 -16.20 -10.38
C SER A 39 -8.04 -15.43 -11.16
N ARG A 40 -8.45 -14.67 -12.18
CA ARG A 40 -7.54 -13.84 -12.98
C ARG A 40 -6.93 -12.73 -12.13
N ARG A 41 -7.76 -12.04 -11.34
CA ARG A 41 -7.34 -10.94 -10.48
C ARG A 41 -6.44 -11.41 -9.33
N ASP A 42 -6.73 -12.56 -8.73
CA ASP A 42 -5.89 -13.20 -7.71
C ASP A 42 -4.47 -13.45 -8.22
N SER A 43 -4.33 -13.93 -9.46
CA SER A 43 -3.01 -14.17 -10.08
C SER A 43 -2.21 -12.87 -10.25
N ILE A 44 -2.88 -11.76 -10.63
CA ILE A 44 -2.27 -10.43 -10.70
C ILE A 44 -1.76 -10.02 -9.32
N VAL A 45 -2.61 -10.09 -8.29
CA VAL A 45 -2.24 -9.75 -6.91
C VAL A 45 -1.05 -10.57 -6.44
N ARG A 46 -1.06 -11.88 -6.68
CA ARG A 46 0.03 -12.79 -6.30
C ARG A 46 1.36 -12.41 -6.96
N ALA A 47 1.36 -12.07 -8.25
CA ALA A 47 2.56 -11.64 -8.96
C ALA A 47 3.12 -10.33 -8.37
N ARG A 48 2.24 -9.37 -8.02
CA ARG A 48 2.61 -8.11 -7.36
C ARG A 48 3.17 -8.35 -5.96
N LEU A 49 2.51 -9.15 -5.13
CA LEU A 49 2.95 -9.48 -3.77
C LEU A 49 4.33 -10.15 -3.76
N LYS A 50 4.61 -11.10 -4.66
CA LYS A 50 5.94 -11.71 -4.78
C LYS A 50 7.04 -10.66 -5.02
N ARG A 51 6.73 -9.59 -5.76
CA ARG A 51 7.65 -8.48 -5.98
C ARG A 51 7.76 -7.58 -4.74
N LEU A 52 6.64 -7.23 -4.11
CA LEU A 52 6.60 -6.41 -2.89
C LEU A 52 7.32 -7.09 -1.70
N CYS A 53 7.23 -8.42 -1.57
CA CYS A 53 7.99 -9.21 -0.62
C CYS A 53 9.50 -9.13 -0.87
N ARG A 54 9.95 -9.23 -2.13
CA ARG A 54 11.37 -9.05 -2.49
C ARG A 54 11.88 -7.66 -2.12
N TYR A 55 11.02 -6.64 -2.18
CA TYR A 55 11.37 -5.28 -1.77
C TYR A 55 11.29 -5.06 -0.24
N GLY A 56 10.75 -6.03 0.50
CA GLY A 56 10.62 -5.98 1.95
C GLY A 56 9.52 -5.04 2.44
N VAL A 57 8.65 -4.54 1.56
CA VAL A 57 7.50 -3.67 1.93
C VAL A 57 6.28 -4.50 2.34
N VAL A 58 6.25 -5.78 1.95
CA VAL A 58 5.24 -6.77 2.35
C VAL A 58 5.96 -7.97 2.99
N MET A 59 5.33 -8.55 4.00
CA MET A 59 5.73 -9.79 4.66
C MET A 59 4.75 -10.89 4.28
N GLU A 60 5.25 -12.12 4.14
CA GLU A 60 4.47 -13.32 3.82
C GLU A 60 4.58 -14.32 4.98
N SER A 61 3.46 -14.89 5.43
CA SER A 61 3.46 -15.96 6.42
C SER A 61 4.00 -17.26 5.83
N GLN A 62 4.69 -18.05 6.66
CA GLN A 62 5.21 -19.37 6.26
C GLN A 62 4.17 -20.49 6.40
N THR A 63 3.02 -20.20 7.00
CA THR A 63 1.92 -21.15 7.22
C THR A 63 0.88 -21.10 6.10
N LYS A 64 0.09 -22.16 5.96
CA LYS A 64 -1.08 -22.18 5.07
C LYS A 64 -2.36 -21.86 5.87
N PRO A 65 -3.30 -21.06 5.33
CA PRO A 65 -3.18 -20.32 4.08
C PRO A 65 -2.11 -19.22 4.18
N ARG A 66 -1.49 -18.88 3.04
CA ARG A 66 -0.50 -17.81 3.01
C ARG A 66 -1.19 -16.48 3.22
N LEU A 67 -0.76 -15.75 4.25
CA LEU A 67 -1.21 -14.41 4.58
C LEU A 67 -0.11 -13.41 4.27
N TYR A 68 -0.51 -12.24 3.81
CA TYR A 68 0.38 -11.14 3.49
C TYR A 68 0.01 -9.95 4.37
N SER A 69 1.02 -9.28 4.91
CA SER A 69 0.84 -8.05 5.70
C SER A 69 1.87 -7.01 5.28
N VAL A 70 1.55 -5.73 5.46
CA VAL A 70 2.53 -4.66 5.23
C VAL A 70 3.65 -4.76 6.26
N ASN A 71 4.89 -4.46 5.86
CA ASN A 71 5.99 -4.33 6.80
C ASN A 71 5.88 -2.96 7.50
N PRO A 72 5.58 -2.90 8.81
CA PRO A 72 5.35 -1.64 9.52
C PRO A 72 6.58 -0.74 9.60
N THR A 73 7.79 -1.28 9.39
CA THR A 73 9.02 -0.49 9.32
C THR A 73 9.23 0.18 7.96
N ARG A 74 8.41 -0.18 6.96
CA ARG A 74 8.55 0.26 5.56
C ARG A 74 7.30 0.92 5.02
N VAL A 75 6.13 0.62 5.58
CA VAL A 75 4.85 1.15 5.16
C VAL A 75 4.16 1.73 6.38
N VAL A 76 3.81 3.01 6.30
CA VAL A 76 3.13 3.75 7.37
C VAL A 76 1.87 4.36 6.78
N THR A 77 0.77 4.29 7.54
CA THR A 77 -0.49 4.95 7.18
C THR A 77 -0.90 5.92 8.27
N GLY A 78 -1.40 7.09 7.88
CA GLY A 78 -1.80 8.12 8.83
C GLY A 78 -2.30 9.36 8.12
N ASN A 79 -2.37 10.48 8.83
CA ASN A 79 -2.65 11.78 8.22
C ASN A 79 -1.33 12.48 7.89
N GLY A 80 -1.19 12.93 6.64
CA GLY A 80 0.00 13.57 6.13
C GLY A 80 -0.14 15.09 6.09
N GLU A 81 0.98 15.77 6.25
CA GLU A 81 1.09 17.22 6.21
C GLU A 81 2.42 17.60 5.55
N VAL A 82 2.39 18.60 4.65
CA VAL A 82 3.58 19.11 3.97
C VAL A 82 3.80 20.57 4.36
N HIS A 83 5.00 20.87 4.85
CA HIS A 83 5.46 22.23 5.10
C HIS A 83 6.44 22.62 4.02
N ILE A 84 6.17 23.73 3.33
CA ILE A 84 7.04 24.26 2.29
C ILE A 84 7.54 25.61 2.75
N GLU A 85 8.82 25.68 3.11
CA GLU A 85 9.52 26.93 3.39
C GLU A 85 10.27 27.40 2.14
N THR A 86 9.98 28.64 1.75
CA THR A 86 10.64 29.29 0.62
C THR A 86 11.84 30.10 1.11
N LYS A 87 12.84 30.29 0.25
CA LYS A 87 14.07 31.04 0.59
C LYS A 87 13.81 32.50 1.01
N ASN A 88 12.67 33.07 0.63
CA ASN A 88 12.23 34.41 1.03
C ASN A 88 11.36 34.42 2.30
N GLY A 89 11.34 33.32 3.06
CA GLY A 89 10.71 33.26 4.38
C GLY A 89 9.19 33.03 4.36
N LYS A 90 8.56 32.75 3.20
CA LYS A 90 7.16 32.32 3.17
C LYS A 90 7.07 30.83 3.49
N ALA A 91 6.20 30.48 4.43
CA ALA A 91 5.87 29.11 4.76
C ALA A 91 4.45 28.78 4.26
N PHE A 92 4.30 27.63 3.61
CA PHE A 92 3.01 27.06 3.23
C PHE A 92 2.79 25.75 3.97
N LYS A 93 1.58 25.58 4.48
CA LYS A 93 1.13 24.35 5.11
C LYS A 93 0.05 23.73 4.24
N VAL A 94 0.26 22.50 3.79
CA VAL A 94 -0.70 21.74 2.99
C VAL A 94 -1.05 20.46 3.72
N GLU A 95 -2.31 20.32 4.13
CA GLU A 95 -2.84 19.07 4.67
C GLU A 95 -3.09 18.09 3.52
N LEU A 96 -2.50 16.91 3.59
CA LEU A 96 -2.68 15.86 2.58
C LEU A 96 -3.86 14.93 2.91
N GLY A 97 -4.42 15.03 4.12
CA GLY A 97 -5.40 14.08 4.62
C GLY A 97 -4.76 12.71 4.87
N ALA A 98 -5.50 11.63 4.62
CA ALA A 98 -4.97 10.29 4.81
C ALA A 98 -3.88 9.98 3.76
N VAL A 99 -2.78 9.39 4.19
CA VAL A 99 -1.64 9.05 3.35
C VAL A 99 -1.14 7.63 3.63
N VAL A 100 -0.57 7.02 2.59
CA VAL A 100 0.29 5.85 2.69
C VAL A 100 1.71 6.29 2.35
N MET A 101 2.62 6.10 3.30
CA MET A 101 4.04 6.37 3.14
C MET A 101 4.80 5.06 2.95
N ILE A 102 5.64 4.98 1.92
CA ILE A 102 6.41 3.78 1.58
C ILE A 102 7.89 4.14 1.53
N HIS A 103 8.66 3.56 2.47
CA HIS A 103 10.11 3.68 2.55
C HIS A 103 10.79 2.52 1.84
N VAL A 104 11.61 2.85 0.84
CA VAL A 104 12.30 1.87 0.01
C VAL A 104 13.77 1.81 0.43
N LYS A 105 14.35 0.59 0.46
CA LYS A 105 15.75 0.39 0.86
C LYS A 105 16.77 1.28 0.13
N ASN A 106 16.48 1.73 -1.09
CA ASN A 106 17.37 2.56 -1.89
C ASN A 106 17.13 4.08 -1.73
N GLY A 107 16.52 4.50 -0.61
CA GLY A 107 16.48 5.91 -0.18
C GLY A 107 15.28 6.74 -0.66
N GLY A 108 14.42 6.20 -1.52
CA GLY A 108 13.18 6.87 -1.92
C GLY A 108 12.07 6.71 -0.87
N THR A 109 11.41 7.80 -0.51
CA THR A 109 10.15 7.79 0.25
C THR A 109 9.03 8.26 -0.67
N TYR A 110 8.00 7.42 -0.82
CA TYR A 110 6.79 7.78 -1.53
C TYR A 110 5.74 8.18 -0.51
N ILE A 111 5.12 9.34 -0.69
CA ILE A 111 3.97 9.79 0.11
C ILE A 111 2.80 9.86 -0.85
N ILE A 112 1.79 9.04 -0.63
CA ILE A 112 0.65 8.92 -1.53
C ILE A 112 -0.60 9.31 -0.76
N PRO A 113 -1.26 10.44 -1.12
CA PRO A 113 -2.58 10.77 -0.61
C PRO A 113 -3.60 9.69 -0.96
N THR A 114 -4.47 9.37 -0.01
CA THR A 114 -5.54 8.39 -0.14
C THR A 114 -6.83 8.93 0.44
N GLU A 115 -7.97 8.34 0.10
CA GLU A 115 -9.23 8.60 0.80
C GLU A 115 -9.11 8.25 2.29
N LYS A 116 -9.94 8.89 3.14
CA LYS A 116 -9.90 8.71 4.60
C LYS A 116 -9.78 7.23 4.98
N ILE A 117 -8.79 6.96 5.84
CA ILE A 117 -8.58 5.66 6.46
C ILE A 117 -9.35 5.68 7.78
N ASP A 118 -10.63 5.34 7.74
CA ASP A 118 -11.39 5.15 8.98
C ASP A 118 -10.87 3.88 9.67
N LYS A 119 -10.41 4.03 10.93
CA LYS A 119 -9.89 2.94 11.77
C LYS A 119 -11.02 2.17 12.44
#